data_AF-A0A4Q0VCD4-F1
#
_entry.id   AF-A0A4Q0VCD4-F1
#
_cell.length_a   1.000
_cell.length_b   1.000
_cell.length_c   1.000
_cell.angle_alpha   90.00
_cell.angle_beta   90.00
_cell.angle_gamma   90.00
#
_symmetry.space_group_name_H-M   'P 1'
#
loop_
_entity.id
_entity.type
_entity.pdbx_description
1 polymer ?
#
loop_
_entity_poly.entity_id
_entity_poly.type
_entity_poly.pdbx_seq_one_letter_code
_entity_poly.pdbx_strand_id
1 'polypeptide(L)'
;MSFIVFNFIFLILSSNVKASSINHINTTLFKEEENLVQIFNSSKGNIYINSKDIDLMAKVVFAESRGEPYEGKVAVASVILNRSYASGFPKSIREVIFQPSAFSCVINNQIHGNPDESCYNAVLDALKGYDPTNNALFFYNPKISTCNWMLGIDKTNIKTIGNHVFFIVE
;
A
#
# COMPACT_ATOMS: atom_id res chain seq x y z
N MET A 1 -58.51 41.99 18.15
CA MET A 1 -57.14 42.19 18.66
C MET A 1 -56.17 41.88 17.55
N SER A 2 -55.27 42.83 17.29
CA SER A 2 -54.46 42.97 16.08
C SER A 2 -53.22 42.06 16.05
N PHE A 3 -52.69 41.90 14.83
CA PHE A 3 -51.50 41.21 14.32
C PHE A 3 -50.22 41.27 15.19
N ILE A 4 -49.31 40.29 14.97
CA ILE A 4 -47.92 40.52 14.53
C ILE A 4 -47.28 39.15 14.16
N VAL A 5 -46.88 39.01 12.90
CA VAL A 5 -45.97 37.97 12.38
C VAL A 5 -44.57 38.59 12.40
N PHE A 6 -43.64 38.00 13.15
CA PHE A 6 -42.25 38.47 13.15
C PHE A 6 -41.42 37.67 12.14
N ASN A 7 -41.18 38.29 11.00
CA ASN A 7 -40.18 37.89 10.01
C ASN A 7 -38.78 38.11 10.61
N PHE A 8 -38.02 37.04 10.84
CA PHE A 8 -36.57 37.17 11.01
C PHE A 8 -35.88 36.76 9.72
N ILE A 9 -35.63 37.78 8.89
CA ILE A 9 -34.70 37.74 7.77
C ILE A 9 -33.30 37.62 8.38
N PHE A 10 -32.66 36.45 8.25
CA PHE A 10 -31.24 36.30 8.53
C PHE A 10 -30.46 36.62 7.25
N LEU A 11 -29.91 37.84 7.17
CA LEU A 11 -28.89 38.20 6.20
C LEU A 11 -27.61 37.41 6.52
N ILE A 12 -27.31 36.39 5.71
CA ILE A 12 -26.02 35.71 5.76
C ILE A 12 -25.01 36.56 4.98
N LEU A 13 -24.04 37.12 5.70
CA LEU A 13 -22.82 37.70 5.12
C LEU A 13 -22.11 36.64 4.26
N SER A 14 -21.94 36.96 2.98
CA SER A 14 -21.25 36.13 2.01
C SER A 14 -19.74 36.19 2.26
N SER A 15 -19.16 35.10 2.76
CA SER A 15 -17.75 34.81 2.58
C SER A 15 -17.60 33.83 1.41
N ASN A 16 -16.89 34.23 0.36
CA ASN A 16 -16.53 33.38 -0.77
C ASN A 16 -15.58 32.27 -0.30
N VAL A 17 -16.12 31.13 0.12
CA VAL A 17 -15.34 29.89 0.23
C VAL A 17 -15.41 29.19 -1.12
N LYS A 18 -14.27 29.09 -1.79
CA LYS A 18 -14.14 28.35 -3.04
C LYS A 18 -14.15 26.85 -2.69
N ALA A 19 -15.28 26.21 -2.91
CA ALA A 19 -15.40 24.76 -2.79
C ALA A 19 -14.54 24.09 -3.88
N SER A 20 -13.49 23.38 -3.49
CA SER A 20 -12.83 22.42 -4.38
C SER A 20 -13.70 21.17 -4.45
N SER A 21 -14.04 20.75 -5.67
CA SER A 21 -14.96 19.66 -6.00
C SER A 21 -14.73 18.38 -5.19
N ILE A 22 -15.65 18.11 -4.26
CA ILE A 22 -15.86 16.76 -3.73
C ILE A 22 -16.69 16.01 -4.78
N ASN A 23 -16.04 15.22 -5.61
CA ASN A 23 -16.73 14.33 -6.54
C ASN A 23 -17.30 13.14 -5.77
N HIS A 24 -18.49 13.35 -5.21
CA HIS A 24 -19.66 12.49 -5.34
C HIS A 24 -19.40 10.98 -5.49
N ILE A 25 -19.19 10.28 -4.37
CA ILE A 25 -19.49 8.84 -4.27
C ILE A 25 -20.72 8.72 -3.38
N ASN A 26 -21.90 8.89 -3.98
CA ASN A 26 -23.14 8.50 -3.35
C ASN A 26 -23.09 6.99 -3.09
N THR A 27 -23.05 6.63 -1.81
CA THR A 27 -24.20 6.00 -1.16
C THR A 27 -25.03 5.06 -2.03
N THR A 28 -24.40 4.04 -2.61
CA THR A 28 -25.06 2.74 -2.83
C THR A 28 -24.84 1.88 -1.58
N LEU A 29 -25.37 2.37 -0.46
CA LEU A 29 -25.97 1.58 0.62
C LEU A 29 -27.13 0.81 -0.06
N PHE A 30 -27.23 -0.52 -0.12
CA PHE A 30 -27.20 -1.53 0.92
C PHE A 30 -26.93 -2.88 0.24
N LYS A 31 -26.19 -3.79 0.91
CA LYS A 31 -26.06 -5.25 0.65
C LYS A 31 -24.68 -5.78 0.22
N GLU A 32 -23.61 -5.41 0.92
CA GLU A 32 -22.45 -6.31 1.11
C GLU A 32 -21.52 -5.77 2.21
N GLU A 33 -21.85 -6.09 3.47
CA GLU A 33 -21.11 -5.65 4.65
C GLU A 33 -19.79 -6.42 4.91
N GLU A 34 -19.23 -7.14 3.91
CA GLU A 34 -18.00 -7.95 4.11
C GLU A 34 -16.87 -7.76 3.06
N ASN A 35 -16.93 -6.77 2.18
CA ASN A 35 -15.81 -6.50 1.26
C ASN A 35 -15.55 -5.01 1.08
N LEU A 36 -14.89 -4.40 2.07
CA LEU A 36 -14.32 -3.06 1.93
C LEU A 36 -13.18 -3.10 0.91
N VAL A 37 -13.48 -2.79 -0.35
CA VAL A 37 -12.47 -2.60 -1.40
C VAL A 37 -12.11 -1.12 -1.46
N GLN A 38 -10.89 -0.78 -1.03
CA GLN A 38 -10.33 0.55 -1.23
C GLN A 38 -9.68 0.59 -2.61
N ILE A 39 -10.11 1.55 -3.44
CA ILE A 39 -9.48 1.85 -4.72
C ILE A 39 -8.29 2.76 -4.42
N PHE A 40 -7.09 2.21 -4.50
CA PHE A 40 -5.87 3.01 -4.41
C PHE A 40 -5.55 3.52 -5.80
N ASN A 41 -5.76 4.83 -5.97
CA ASN A 41 -5.42 5.54 -7.20
C ASN A 41 -3.98 6.05 -7.06
N SER A 42 -3.06 5.36 -7.71
CA SER A 42 -1.71 5.87 -7.92
C SER A 42 -1.62 6.44 -9.33
N SER A 43 -0.69 7.37 -9.57
CA SER A 43 -0.38 7.87 -10.91
C SER A 43 -0.02 6.76 -11.92
N LYS A 44 0.24 5.55 -11.42
CA LYS A 44 0.57 4.33 -12.17
C LYS A 44 -0.61 3.38 -12.44
N GLY A 45 -1.82 3.67 -11.94
CA GLY A 45 -3.03 2.85 -12.16
C GLY A 45 -3.92 2.68 -10.93
N ASN A 46 -5.08 2.05 -11.13
CA ASN A 46 -6.02 1.72 -10.05
C ASN A 46 -5.80 0.27 -9.60
N ILE A 47 -5.62 0.06 -8.29
CA ILE A 47 -5.60 -1.28 -7.68
C ILE A 47 -6.70 -1.37 -6.64
N TYR A 48 -7.43 -2.48 -6.67
CA TYR A 48 -8.43 -2.84 -5.68
C TYR A 48 -7.74 -3.60 -4.55
N ILE A 49 -7.81 -3.06 -3.33
CA ILE A 49 -7.19 -3.66 -2.15
C ILE A 49 -8.24 -3.72 -1.04
N ASN A 50 -8.44 -4.91 -0.48
CA ASN A 50 -9.34 -5.11 0.66
C ASN A 50 -8.57 -5.41 1.95
N SER A 51 -9.30 -5.60 3.05
CA SER A 51 -8.70 -5.91 4.36
C SER A 51 -7.87 -7.21 4.36
N LYS A 52 -8.23 -8.22 3.54
CA LYS A 52 -7.47 -9.46 3.40
C LYS A 52 -6.15 -9.22 2.68
N ASP A 53 -6.11 -8.31 1.70
CA ASP A 53 -4.87 -7.91 1.04
C ASP A 53 -3.95 -7.16 2.01
N ILE A 54 -4.49 -6.26 2.84
CA ILE A 54 -3.73 -5.55 3.88
C ILE A 54 -3.15 -6.53 4.89
N ASP A 55 -3.94 -7.51 5.36
CA ASP A 55 -3.45 -8.56 6.27
C ASP A 55 -2.35 -9.41 5.62
N LEU A 56 -2.54 -9.77 4.35
CA LEU A 56 -1.55 -10.54 3.60
C LEU A 56 -0.24 -9.76 3.43
N MET A 57 -0.31 -8.48 3.08
CA MET A 57 0.86 -7.60 3.01
C MET A 57 1.54 -7.47 4.37
N ALA A 58 0.79 -7.28 5.45
CA ALA A 58 1.34 -7.14 6.80
C ALA A 58 2.09 -8.41 7.24
N LYS A 59 1.59 -9.60 6.90
CA LYS A 59 2.28 -10.87 7.17
C LYS A 59 3.58 -11.01 6.39
N VAL A 60 3.61 -10.59 5.12
CA VAL A 60 4.85 -10.54 4.33
C VAL A 60 5.85 -9.57 4.95
N VAL A 61 5.42 -8.34 5.26
CA VAL A 61 6.25 -7.33 5.93
C VAL A 61 6.82 -7.87 7.23
N PHE A 62 5.99 -8.50 8.07
CA PHE A 62 6.43 -9.09 9.33
C PHE A 62 7.54 -10.12 9.14
N ALA A 63 7.39 -11.01 8.15
CA ALA A 63 8.36 -12.08 7.92
C ALA A 63 9.64 -11.57 7.25
N GLU A 64 9.53 -10.69 6.25
CA GLU A 64 10.64 -10.27 5.39
C GLU A 64 11.42 -9.08 5.97
N SER A 65 10.90 -8.39 6.98
CA SER A 65 11.57 -7.21 7.58
C SER A 65 11.70 -7.29 9.11
N ARG A 66 11.73 -8.51 9.65
CA ARG A 66 11.93 -8.71 11.09
C ARG A 66 13.31 -8.22 11.52
N GLY A 67 13.35 -7.30 12.48
CA GLY A 67 14.59 -6.69 12.98
C GLY A 67 15.10 -5.52 12.14
N GLU A 68 14.38 -5.14 11.08
CA GLU A 68 14.68 -3.97 10.26
C GLU A 68 14.10 -2.67 10.89
N PRO A 69 14.66 -1.50 10.55
CA PRO A 69 14.03 -0.22 10.92
C PRO A 69 12.64 -0.09 10.29
N TYR A 70 11.80 0.79 10.84
CA TYR A 70 10.45 1.03 10.31
C TYR A 70 10.46 1.39 8.81
N GLU A 71 11.42 2.20 8.36
CA GLU A 71 11.59 2.51 6.93
C GLU A 71 11.81 1.24 6.08
N GLY A 72 12.48 0.22 6.60
CA GLY A 72 12.64 -1.08 5.95
C GLY A 72 11.34 -1.88 5.87
N LYS A 73 10.47 -1.76 6.86
CA LYS A 73 9.11 -2.34 6.82
C LYS A 73 8.27 -1.70 5.71
N VAL A 74 8.30 -0.36 5.64
CA VAL A 74 7.63 0.38 4.56
C VAL A 74 8.22 -0.04 3.21
N ALA A 75 9.54 -0.13 3.10
CA ALA A 75 10.22 -0.50 1.86
C ALA A 75 9.75 -1.84 1.29
N VAL A 76 9.57 -2.87 2.12
CA VAL A 76 9.02 -4.16 1.69
C VAL A 76 7.57 -4.02 1.21
N ALA A 77 6.73 -3.28 1.93
CA ALA A 77 5.36 -3.01 1.50
C ALA A 77 5.32 -2.26 0.16
N SER A 78 6.19 -1.28 -0.04
CA SER A 78 6.32 -0.52 -1.29
C SER A 78 6.73 -1.42 -2.45
N VAL A 79 7.62 -2.39 -2.27
CA VAL A 79 7.98 -3.36 -3.33
C VAL A 79 6.77 -4.18 -3.79
N ILE A 80 5.91 -4.63 -2.86
CA ILE A 80 4.67 -5.36 -3.21
C ILE A 80 3.78 -4.49 -4.10
N LEU A 81 3.58 -3.22 -3.72
CA LEU A 81 2.79 -2.26 -4.49
C LEU A 81 3.44 -1.91 -5.83
N ASN A 82 4.76 -1.71 -5.86
CA ASN A 82 5.49 -1.41 -7.10
C ASN A 82 5.35 -2.54 -8.11
N ARG A 83 5.42 -3.80 -7.66
CA ARG A 83 5.15 -4.97 -8.51
C ARG A 83 3.73 -4.95 -9.06
N SER A 84 2.71 -4.66 -8.25
CA SER A 84 1.33 -4.65 -8.76
C SER A 84 1.07 -3.54 -9.80
N TYR A 85 1.85 -2.47 -9.79
CA TYR A 85 1.85 -1.45 -10.85
C TYR A 85 2.72 -1.81 -12.06
N ALA A 86 3.87 -2.46 -11.87
CA ALA A 86 4.88 -2.67 -12.91
C ALA A 86 4.44 -3.59 -14.05
N SER A 87 4.92 -3.31 -15.27
CA SER A 87 4.77 -4.22 -16.40
C SER A 87 5.51 -5.54 -16.12
N GLY A 88 4.98 -6.67 -16.56
CA GLY A 88 5.57 -7.99 -16.33
C GLY A 88 5.23 -8.62 -14.97
N PHE A 89 4.51 -7.92 -14.10
CA PHE A 89 4.03 -8.44 -12.81
C PHE A 89 2.49 -8.53 -12.77
N PRO A 90 1.92 -9.42 -11.93
CA PRO A 90 0.49 -9.50 -11.71
C PRO A 90 -0.12 -8.20 -11.18
N LYS A 91 -1.42 -7.98 -11.40
CA LYS A 91 -2.10 -6.70 -11.10
C LYS A 91 -2.91 -6.72 -9.80
N SER A 92 -2.77 -7.77 -9.00
CA SER A 92 -3.37 -7.88 -7.68
C SER A 92 -2.32 -8.21 -6.61
N ILE A 93 -2.55 -7.72 -5.39
CA ILE A 93 -1.67 -7.96 -4.23
C ILE A 93 -1.50 -9.45 -3.97
N ARG A 94 -2.62 -10.18 -3.98
CA ARG A 94 -2.62 -11.62 -3.80
C ARG A 94 -1.72 -12.34 -4.82
N GLU A 95 -1.89 -12.04 -6.10
CA GLU A 95 -1.10 -12.71 -7.14
C GLU A 95 0.39 -12.36 -7.05
N VAL A 96 0.74 -11.09 -6.76
CA VAL A 96 2.13 -10.66 -6.53
C VAL A 96 2.75 -11.44 -5.37
N ILE A 97 2.03 -11.59 -4.25
CA ILE A 97 2.53 -12.28 -3.06
C ILE A 97 2.69 -13.78 -3.31
N PHE A 98 1.77 -14.41 -4.05
CA PHE A 98 1.82 -15.85 -4.32
C PHE A 98 2.58 -16.23 -5.59
N GLN A 99 3.30 -15.29 -6.24
CA GLN A 99 4.24 -15.65 -7.30
C GLN A 99 5.27 -16.66 -6.76
N PRO A 100 5.61 -17.72 -7.52
CA PRO A 100 6.58 -18.72 -7.08
C PRO A 100 7.90 -18.06 -6.63
N SER A 101 8.33 -18.39 -5.41
CA SER A 101 9.59 -17.89 -4.82
C SER A 101 9.71 -16.37 -4.69
N ALA A 102 8.60 -15.62 -4.73
CA ALA A 102 8.61 -14.16 -4.58
C ALA A 102 8.90 -13.70 -3.15
N PHE A 103 8.41 -14.45 -2.16
CA PHE A 103 8.60 -14.22 -0.73
C PHE A 103 8.87 -15.55 -0.03
N SER A 104 9.88 -15.57 0.82
CA SER A 104 10.36 -16.80 1.49
C SER A 104 9.36 -17.35 2.51
N CYS A 105 8.49 -16.48 3.03
CA CYS A 105 7.47 -16.81 4.02
C CYS A 105 6.23 -17.51 3.45
N VAL A 106 6.13 -17.63 2.12
CA VAL A 106 5.00 -18.30 1.45
C VAL A 106 5.27 -19.80 1.38
N ILE A 107 4.52 -20.57 2.16
CA ILE A 107 4.63 -22.03 2.23
C ILE A 107 3.25 -22.61 1.91
N ASN A 108 3.16 -23.46 0.87
CA ASN A 108 1.91 -24.08 0.43
C ASN A 108 0.76 -23.07 0.22
N ASN A 109 1.06 -21.92 -0.39
CA ASN A 109 0.14 -20.80 -0.59
C ASN A 109 -0.49 -20.25 0.71
N GLN A 110 0.23 -20.38 1.82
CA GLN A 110 -0.12 -19.79 3.11
C GLN A 110 1.05 -18.98 3.65
N ILE A 111 0.74 -17.99 4.48
CA ILE A 111 1.72 -17.19 5.21
C ILE A 111 1.33 -17.24 6.68
N HIS A 112 2.24 -17.74 7.50
CA HIS A 112 2.06 -17.82 8.94
C HIS A 112 2.81 -16.68 9.63
N GLY A 113 2.19 -16.09 10.63
CA GLY A 113 2.77 -14.98 11.39
C GLY A 113 1.69 -14.09 11.98
N ASN A 114 2.04 -13.47 13.11
CA ASN A 114 1.17 -12.51 13.80
C ASN A 114 1.82 -11.13 13.66
N PRO A 115 1.53 -10.38 12.57
CA PRO A 115 2.08 -9.05 12.38
C PRO A 115 1.70 -8.13 13.53
N ASP A 116 2.67 -7.31 13.95
CA ASP A 116 2.44 -6.24 14.93
C ASP A 116 1.83 -5.01 14.26
N GLU A 117 1.37 -4.05 15.08
CA GLU A 117 0.80 -2.79 14.60
C GLU A 117 1.76 -2.03 13.67
N SER A 118 3.07 -2.12 13.93
CA SER A 118 4.10 -1.50 13.11
C SER A 118 4.11 -2.05 11.68
N CYS A 119 3.82 -3.34 11.47
CA CYS A 119 3.70 -3.91 10.13
C CYS A 119 2.47 -3.37 9.39
N TYR A 120 1.31 -3.29 10.06
CA TYR A 120 0.11 -2.71 9.46
C TYR A 120 0.29 -1.22 9.13
N ASN A 121 0.88 -0.45 10.05
CA ASN A 121 1.17 0.96 9.80
C ASN A 121 2.11 1.14 8.60
N ALA A 122 3.13 0.30 8.46
CA ALA A 122 4.03 0.33 7.31
C ALA A 122 3.30 0.06 5.97
N VAL A 123 2.36 -0.88 5.96
CA VAL A 123 1.51 -1.14 4.79
C VAL A 123 0.64 0.08 4.48
N LEU A 124 -0.01 0.67 5.49
CA LEU A 124 -0.84 1.86 5.30
C LEU A 124 -0.05 3.06 4.78
N ASP A 125 1.18 3.27 5.26
CA ASP A 125 2.02 4.36 4.76
C ASP A 125 2.48 4.13 3.32
N ALA A 126 2.83 2.89 2.96
CA ALA A 126 3.10 2.54 1.56
C ALA A 126 1.88 2.78 0.66
N LEU A 127 0.67 2.44 1.14
CA LEU A 127 -0.59 2.69 0.45
C LEU A 127 -0.93 4.18 0.28
N LYS A 128 -0.49 5.04 1.21
CA LYS A 128 -0.55 6.51 1.07
C LYS A 128 0.48 7.07 0.08
N GLY A 129 1.33 6.21 -0.50
CA GLY A 129 2.33 6.58 -1.49
C GLY A 129 3.72 6.86 -0.91
N TYR A 130 3.96 6.56 0.38
CA TYR A 130 5.31 6.65 0.92
C TYR A 130 6.15 5.46 0.43
N ASP A 131 7.06 5.71 -0.50
CA ASP A 131 7.99 4.71 -1.02
C ASP A 131 9.45 5.14 -0.76
N PRO A 132 10.12 4.57 0.25
CA PRO A 132 11.51 4.88 0.51
C PRO A 132 12.47 4.19 -0.47
N THR A 133 12.03 3.33 -1.38
CA THR A 133 12.91 2.48 -2.22
C THR A 133 13.23 3.07 -3.59
N ASN A 134 12.61 4.21 -3.93
CA ASN A 134 12.65 4.79 -5.27
C ASN A 134 12.05 3.86 -6.36
N ASN A 135 10.90 3.23 -6.11
CA ASN A 135 10.22 2.32 -7.05
C ASN A 135 10.90 0.96 -7.27
N ALA A 136 11.60 0.44 -6.26
CA ALA A 136 12.24 -0.87 -6.38
C ALA A 136 11.23 -2.00 -6.62
N LEU A 137 11.67 -3.02 -7.37
CA LEU A 137 10.90 -4.24 -7.66
C LEU A 137 11.50 -5.48 -7.00
N PHE A 138 12.74 -5.38 -6.53
CA PHE A 138 13.48 -6.47 -5.92
C PHE A 138 14.19 -5.98 -4.68
N PHE A 139 14.41 -6.88 -3.73
CA PHE A 139 15.29 -6.66 -2.60
C PHE A 139 15.99 -7.95 -2.18
N TYR A 140 17.10 -7.81 -1.49
CA TYR A 140 17.81 -8.94 -0.88
C TYR A 140 18.65 -8.49 0.29
N ASN A 141 18.96 -9.42 1.20
CA ASN A 141 19.92 -9.19 2.27
C ASN A 141 21.29 -9.75 1.85
N PRO A 142 22.29 -8.91 1.52
CA PRO A 142 23.59 -9.37 1.04
C PRO A 142 24.38 -10.17 2.08
N LYS A 143 24.03 -10.12 3.37
CA LYS A 143 24.73 -10.84 4.44
C LYS A 143 24.28 -12.29 4.58
N ILE A 144 23.05 -12.63 4.17
CA ILE A 144 22.46 -13.95 4.37
C ILE A 144 21.92 -14.59 3.08
N SER A 145 21.80 -13.83 2.00
CA SER A 145 21.27 -14.34 0.73
C SER A 145 22.23 -15.37 0.14
N THR A 146 21.72 -16.57 -0.09
CA THR A 146 22.39 -17.66 -0.83
C THR A 146 22.01 -17.67 -2.32
N CYS A 147 21.20 -16.70 -2.78
CA CYS A 147 20.72 -16.63 -4.15
C CYS A 147 21.82 -16.10 -5.08
N ASN A 148 22.63 -17.00 -5.65
CA ASN A 148 23.72 -16.67 -6.56
C ASN A 148 23.28 -15.86 -7.79
N TRP A 149 22.03 -16.04 -8.27
CA TRP A 149 21.52 -15.26 -9.40
C TRP A 149 21.52 -13.75 -9.10
N MET A 150 21.28 -13.35 -7.84
CA MET A 150 21.30 -11.93 -7.44
C MET A 150 22.69 -11.31 -7.50
N LEU A 151 23.77 -12.10 -7.53
CA LEU A 151 25.13 -11.56 -7.56
C LEU A 151 25.55 -11.10 -8.96
N GLY A 152 25.00 -11.73 -10.01
CA GLY A 152 25.40 -11.50 -11.41
C GLY A 152 24.45 -10.63 -12.24
N ILE A 153 23.37 -10.12 -11.66
CA ILE A 153 22.45 -9.20 -12.35
C ILE A 153 22.92 -7.76 -12.25
N ASP A 154 22.80 -7.03 -13.36
CA ASP A 154 22.95 -5.58 -13.41
C ASP A 154 21.76 -4.95 -12.68
N LYS A 155 22.07 -4.21 -11.61
CA LYS A 155 21.08 -3.57 -10.75
C LYS A 155 21.14 -2.08 -11.00
N THR A 156 20.00 -1.46 -11.26
CA THR A 156 19.90 -0.01 -11.32
C THR A 156 19.03 0.50 -10.17
N ASN A 157 19.15 1.80 -9.88
CA ASN A 157 18.40 2.47 -8.84
C ASN A 157 18.50 1.81 -7.45
N ILE A 158 19.75 1.51 -7.05
CA ILE A 158 20.05 0.78 -5.83
C ILE A 158 19.85 1.67 -4.61
N LYS A 159 19.13 1.18 -3.59
CA LYS A 159 19.03 1.82 -2.28
C LYS A 159 19.16 0.79 -1.15
N THR A 160 19.96 1.12 -0.13
CA THR A 160 20.13 0.28 1.06
C THR A 160 19.33 0.85 2.22
N ILE A 161 18.47 0.03 2.83
CA ILE A 161 17.69 0.37 4.01
C ILE A 161 17.82 -0.79 4.99
N GLY A 162 18.39 -0.52 6.17
CA GLY A 162 18.73 -1.56 7.13
C GLY A 162 19.69 -2.60 6.55
N ASN A 163 19.34 -3.88 6.60
CA ASN A 163 20.13 -4.97 6.02
C ASN A 163 19.72 -5.32 4.59
N HIS A 164 18.73 -4.64 3.99
CA HIS A 164 18.27 -4.91 2.64
C HIS A 164 18.83 -3.94 1.61
N VAL A 165 19.11 -4.46 0.42
CA VAL A 165 19.40 -3.70 -0.80
C VAL A 165 18.20 -3.83 -1.73
N PHE A 166 17.60 -2.70 -2.09
CA PHE A 166 16.43 -2.55 -2.96
C PHE A 166 16.88 -2.04 -4.33
N PHE A 167 16.29 -2.55 -5.42
CA PHE A 167 16.72 -2.22 -6.78
C PHE A 167 15.67 -2.58 -7.85
N ILE A 168 15.96 -2.20 -9.10
CA ILE A 168 15.29 -2.70 -10.31
C ILE A 168 16.31 -3.42 -11.21
N VAL A 169 15.81 -4.24 -12.13
CA VAL A 169 16.59 -4.91 -13.18
C VAL A 169 16.10 -4.36 -14.52
N GLU A 170 17.02 -4.01 -15.39
CA GLU A 170 16.76 -3.55 -16.77
C GLU A 170 17.00 -4.69 -17.77
#